data_AF-A0A7R6PPM7-F1
#
_entry.id   AF-A0A7R6PPM7-F1
#
_cell.length_a   1.000
_cell.length_b   1.000
_cell.length_c   1.000
_cell.angle_alpha   90.00
_cell.angle_beta   90.00
_cell.angle_gamma   90.00
#
_symmetry.space_group_name_H-M   'P 1'
#
loop_
_entity.id
_entity.type
_entity.pdbx_description
1 polymer ?
#
loop_
_entity_poly.entity_id
_entity_poly.type
_entity_poly.pdbx_seq_one_letter_code
_entity_poly.pdbx_strand_id
1 'polypeptide(L)'
;MKQKNKGFTLVELIIAIAITGIITVTIFQIFGGVVLNWKKAEDRMSQNYKINNLYILLSKKLDELYQYKAVKDPEKYFDGQEDSILFISFYSVKVPYFPVTTKIYLDNEKNLIMEETPFFFDRPDAVIPEPVKMTLWKDVDDFKIFYLTNDRTKRKGSVWENRYEKSLNRAKVLIAVRMDIVLKSGQEITVFSYLKGGKDSKGVSGGLL
;
A
#
# COMPACT_ATOMS: atom_id res chain seq x y z
N MET A 1 -56.19 38.47 44.01
CA MET A 1 -55.97 38.07 42.61
C MET A 1 -56.05 36.54 42.52
N LYS A 2 -57.16 36.00 41.99
CA LYS A 2 -57.37 34.54 41.83
C LYS A 2 -56.74 34.08 40.51
N GLN A 3 -55.73 33.21 40.55
CA GLN A 3 -55.25 32.50 39.37
C GLN A 3 -56.41 31.63 38.83
N LYS A 4 -56.81 31.86 37.58
CA LYS A 4 -57.72 30.96 36.85
C LYS A 4 -56.91 29.72 36.45
N ASN A 5 -57.10 28.62 37.17
CA ASN A 5 -56.63 27.29 36.74
C ASN A 5 -57.38 26.90 35.46
N LYS A 6 -56.77 27.14 34.29
CA LYS A 6 -57.26 26.62 33.02
C LYS A 6 -56.92 25.13 32.95
N GLY A 7 -57.94 24.27 33.03
CA GLY A 7 -57.79 22.84 32.80
C GLY A 7 -57.53 22.54 31.32
N PHE A 8 -56.80 21.47 31.05
CA PHE A 8 -56.56 20.97 29.70
C PHE A 8 -57.86 20.50 29.04
N THR A 9 -58.04 20.83 27.76
CA THR A 9 -59.15 20.28 26.98
C THR A 9 -58.80 18.90 26.43
N LEU A 10 -59.80 18.03 26.27
CA LEU A 10 -59.63 16.70 25.67
C LEU A 10 -58.98 16.79 24.26
N VAL A 11 -59.31 17.85 23.52
CA VAL A 11 -58.78 18.13 22.19
C VAL A 11 -57.28 18.44 22.24
N GLU A 12 -56.82 19.26 23.19
CA GLU A 12 -55.38 19.52 23.39
C GLU A 12 -54.61 18.25 23.72
N LEU A 13 -55.19 17.33 24.50
CA LEU A 13 -54.55 16.06 24.83
C LEU A 13 -54.36 15.18 23.58
N ILE A 14 -55.38 15.07 22.73
CA ILE A 14 -55.31 14.29 21.49
C ILE A 14 -54.27 14.89 20.53
N ILE A 15 -54.23 16.22 20.40
CA ILE A 15 -53.24 16.93 19.59
C ILE A 15 -51.82 16.68 20.13
N ALA A 16 -51.62 16.76 21.44
CA ALA A 16 -50.32 16.52 22.06
C ALA A 16 -49.83 15.07 21.82
N ILE A 17 -50.71 14.08 21.90
CA ILE A 17 -50.38 12.67 21.63
C ILE A 17 -50.02 12.49 20.14
N ALA A 18 -50.79 13.09 19.22
CA ALA A 18 -50.53 13.00 17.79
C ALA A 18 -49.16 13.61 17.43
N ILE A 19 -48.84 14.80 17.97
CA ILE A 19 -47.54 15.45 17.77
C ILE A 19 -46.41 14.58 18.33
N THR A 20 -46.59 14.03 19.54
CA THR A 20 -45.59 13.15 20.18
C THR A 20 -45.32 11.90 19.33
N GLY A 21 -46.37 11.30 18.75
CA GLY A 21 -46.24 10.16 17.84
C GLY A 21 -45.41 10.50 16.60
N ILE A 22 -45.69 11.64 15.96
CA ILE A 22 -44.94 12.12 14.79
C ILE A 22 -43.46 12.37 15.14
N ILE A 23 -43.20 13.04 16.26
CA ILE A 23 -41.84 13.31 16.75
C ILE A 23 -41.10 11.99 16.96
N THR A 24 -41.72 11.02 17.64
CA THR A 24 -41.13 9.73 17.94
C THR A 24 -40.73 8.99 16.65
N VAL A 25 -41.64 8.90 15.67
CA VAL A 25 -41.35 8.25 14.38
C VAL A 25 -40.20 8.95 13.64
N THR A 26 -40.18 10.28 13.64
CA THR A 26 -39.13 11.07 12.99
C THR A 26 -37.77 10.80 13.62
N ILE A 27 -37.70 10.76 14.94
CA ILE A 27 -36.48 10.44 15.69
C ILE A 27 -35.99 9.03 15.34
N PHE A 28 -36.88 8.02 15.33
CA PHE A 28 -36.51 6.65 14.95
C PHE A 28 -35.98 6.55 13.52
N GLN A 29 -36.55 7.30 12.57
CA GLN A 29 -36.06 7.34 11.19
C GLN A 29 -34.65 7.93 11.11
N ILE A 30 -34.38 9.02 11.82
CA ILE A 30 -33.04 9.65 11.87
C ILE A 30 -32.03 8.66 12.48
N PHE A 31 -32.36 8.03 13.61
CA PHE A 31 -31.47 7.04 14.23
C PHE A 31 -31.18 5.85 13.32
N GLY A 32 -32.20 5.31 12.64
CA GLY A 32 -32.01 4.23 11.67
C GLY A 32 -31.05 4.62 10.54
N GLY A 33 -31.17 5.84 10.01
CA GLY A 33 -30.26 6.37 8.99
C GLY A 33 -28.82 6.51 9.49
N VAL A 34 -28.62 7.01 10.71
CA VAL A 34 -27.29 7.16 11.32
C VAL A 34 -26.60 5.80 11.48
N VAL A 35 -27.31 4.78 11.98
CA VAL A 35 -26.75 3.44 12.20
C VAL A 35 -26.31 2.79 10.89
N LEU A 36 -27.14 2.88 9.84
CA LEU A 36 -26.80 2.31 8.53
C LEU A 36 -25.60 3.01 7.88
N ASN A 37 -25.52 4.33 8.03
CA ASN A 37 -24.39 5.11 7.51
C ASN A 37 -23.11 4.85 8.29
N TRP A 38 -23.19 4.63 9.60
CA TRP A 38 -22.05 4.25 10.42
C TRP A 38 -21.46 2.93 9.92
N LYS A 39 -22.29 1.88 9.76
CA LYS A 39 -21.79 0.58 9.28
C LYS A 39 -21.07 0.69 7.94
N LYS A 40 -21.64 1.44 7.00
CA LYS A 40 -20.97 1.74 5.71
C LYS A 40 -19.67 2.51 5.88
N ALA A 41 -19.61 3.45 6.82
CA ALA A 41 -18.40 4.21 7.12
C ALA A 41 -17.32 3.32 7.74
N GLU A 42 -17.68 2.43 8.65
CA GLU A 42 -16.78 1.46 9.27
C GLU A 42 -16.19 0.49 8.24
N ASP A 43 -17.02 -0.05 7.34
CA ASP A 43 -16.56 -0.92 6.26
C ASP A 43 -15.56 -0.19 5.33
N ARG A 44 -15.86 1.06 4.94
CA ARG A 44 -14.96 1.89 4.13
C ARG A 44 -13.66 2.22 4.85
N MET A 45 -13.74 2.52 6.14
CA MET A 45 -12.59 2.87 6.96
C MET A 45 -11.65 1.65 7.12
N SER A 46 -12.20 0.46 7.36
CA SER A 46 -11.44 -0.80 7.41
C SER A 46 -10.69 -1.08 6.10
N GLN A 47 -11.33 -0.86 4.95
CA GLN A 47 -10.68 -1.02 3.64
C GLN A 47 -9.54 -0.02 3.44
N ASN A 48 -9.79 1.27 3.74
CA ASN A 48 -8.76 2.30 3.61
C ASN A 48 -7.56 2.03 4.53
N TYR A 49 -7.79 1.50 5.74
CA TYR A 49 -6.70 1.09 6.63
C TYR A 49 -5.81 0.00 6.02
N LYS A 50 -6.41 -1.01 5.38
CA LYS A 50 -5.65 -2.08 4.71
C LYS A 50 -4.81 -1.52 3.56
N ILE A 51 -5.40 -0.66 2.74
CA ILE A 51 -4.71 0.00 1.61
C ILE A 51 -3.53 0.84 2.12
N ASN A 52 -3.76 1.64 3.16
CA ASN A 52 -2.71 2.47 3.73
C ASN A 52 -1.57 1.63 4.34
N ASN A 53 -1.90 0.52 5.01
CA ASN A 53 -0.89 -0.40 5.54
C ASN A 53 -0.08 -1.06 4.42
N LEU A 54 -0.72 -1.44 3.31
CA LEU A 54 -0.04 -1.96 2.13
C LEU A 54 0.93 -0.92 1.55
N TYR A 55 0.46 0.32 1.35
CA TYR A 55 1.28 1.43 0.87
C TYR A 55 2.51 1.66 1.76
N ILE A 56 2.32 1.78 3.08
CA ILE A 56 3.40 2.01 4.04
C ILE A 56 4.43 0.87 4.00
N LEU A 57 3.95 -0.38 3.98
CA LEU A 57 4.82 -1.55 3.92
C LEU A 57 5.67 -1.55 2.64
N LEU A 58 5.04 -1.39 1.48
CA LEU A 58 5.74 -1.39 0.19
C LEU A 58 6.69 -0.21 0.06
N SER A 59 6.28 0.99 0.49
CA SER A 59 7.13 2.18 0.48
C SER A 59 8.39 1.94 1.30
N LYS A 60 8.24 1.43 2.54
CA LYS A 60 9.38 1.12 3.40
C LYS A 60 10.29 0.07 2.77
N LYS A 61 9.72 -0.97 2.15
CA LYS A 61 10.50 -2.00 1.45
C LYS A 61 11.27 -1.45 0.27
N LEU A 62 10.67 -0.58 -0.54
CA LEU A 62 11.35 0.05 -1.67
C LEU A 62 12.43 1.04 -1.22
N ASP A 63 12.24 1.75 -0.10
CA ASP A 63 13.27 2.63 0.48
C ASP A 63 14.51 1.86 0.97
N GLU A 64 14.34 0.58 1.30
CA GLU A 64 15.41 -0.34 1.68
C GLU A 64 16.13 -0.97 0.49
N LEU A 65 15.69 -0.70 -0.74
CA LEU A 65 16.22 -1.34 -1.95
C LEU A 65 17.72 -1.11 -2.05
N TYR A 66 18.46 -2.13 -1.63
CA TYR A 66 19.90 -2.12 -1.62
C TYR A 66 20.40 -2.89 -2.83
N GLN A 67 20.98 -2.17 -3.78
CA GLN A 67 21.70 -2.80 -4.88
C GLN A 67 23.01 -3.38 -4.33
N TYR A 68 22.98 -4.65 -3.97
CA TYR A 68 24.19 -5.33 -3.54
C TYR A 68 25.21 -5.35 -4.68
N LYS A 69 26.40 -4.83 -4.40
CA LYS A 69 27.54 -4.89 -5.33
C LYS A 69 28.22 -6.25 -5.18
N ALA A 70 27.50 -7.34 -5.43
CA ALA A 70 28.15 -8.63 -5.63
C ALA A 70 29.03 -8.54 -6.88
N VAL A 71 30.34 -8.73 -6.73
CA VAL A 71 31.26 -8.79 -7.87
C VAL A 71 31.04 -10.06 -8.69
N LYS A 72 30.58 -11.15 -8.05
CA LYS A 72 30.43 -12.46 -8.68
C LYS A 72 29.06 -12.72 -9.32
N ASP A 73 27.96 -12.16 -8.78
CA ASP A 73 26.61 -12.40 -9.30
C ASP A 73 25.60 -11.34 -8.80
N PRO A 74 25.54 -10.15 -9.42
CA PRO A 74 24.62 -9.11 -9.01
C PRO A 74 23.15 -9.42 -9.32
N GLU A 75 22.86 -10.28 -10.30
CA GLU A 75 21.49 -10.65 -10.71
C GLU A 75 20.83 -11.58 -9.70
N LYS A 76 21.62 -12.43 -9.03
CA LYS A 76 21.13 -13.29 -7.94
C LYS A 76 20.48 -12.52 -6.78
N TYR A 77 20.83 -11.24 -6.60
CA TYR A 77 20.40 -10.43 -5.46
C TYR A 77 19.62 -9.17 -5.85
N PHE A 78 19.50 -8.92 -7.15
CA PHE A 78 18.63 -7.90 -7.70
C PHE A 78 18.11 -8.35 -9.06
N ASP A 79 16.80 -8.53 -9.17
CA ASP A 79 16.13 -8.75 -10.45
C ASP A 79 14.92 -7.81 -10.55
N GLY A 80 14.88 -7.00 -11.60
CA GLY A 80 13.81 -6.03 -11.83
C GLY A 80 13.02 -6.36 -13.08
N GLN A 81 11.92 -7.08 -12.93
CA GLN A 81 10.99 -7.45 -13.99
C GLN A 81 9.72 -6.58 -13.94
N GLU A 82 8.92 -6.62 -14.99
CA GLU A 82 7.68 -5.82 -15.05
C GLU A 82 6.66 -6.26 -13.98
N ASP A 83 6.63 -7.55 -13.65
CA ASP A 83 5.65 -8.18 -12.76
C ASP A 83 6.25 -8.65 -11.42
N SER A 84 7.55 -8.46 -11.23
CA SER A 84 8.25 -8.95 -10.07
C SER A 84 9.55 -8.20 -9.81
N ILE A 85 9.88 -8.04 -8.53
CA ILE A 85 11.16 -7.48 -8.11
C ILE A 85 11.78 -8.34 -7.02
N LEU A 86 13.07 -8.64 -7.16
CA LEU A 86 13.91 -9.28 -6.17
C LEU A 86 14.97 -8.27 -5.73
N PHE A 87 15.19 -8.12 -4.43
CA PHE A 87 16.26 -7.26 -3.89
C PHE A 87 16.63 -7.68 -2.46
N ILE A 88 17.72 -7.13 -1.93
CA ILE A 88 18.08 -7.28 -0.52
C ILE A 88 17.42 -6.18 0.31
N SER A 89 16.76 -6.58 1.39
CA SER A 89 16.23 -5.66 2.41
C SER A 89 16.85 -5.94 3.78
N PHE A 90 16.91 -4.91 4.63
CA PHE A 90 17.55 -5.00 5.95
C PHE A 90 16.56 -5.26 7.08
N TYR A 91 15.27 -5.09 6.81
CA TYR A 91 14.21 -5.45 7.74
C TYR A 91 13.34 -6.54 7.12
N SER A 92 12.92 -7.48 7.95
CA SER A 92 11.93 -8.49 7.62
C SER A 92 10.70 -8.31 8.51
N VAL A 93 9.53 -8.64 7.97
CA VAL A 93 8.28 -8.57 8.73
C VAL A 93 8.05 -9.86 9.55
N LYS A 94 8.57 -11.01 9.08
CA LYS A 94 8.32 -12.33 9.71
C LYS A 94 9.59 -13.07 10.14
N VAL A 95 10.73 -12.79 9.52
CA VAL A 95 11.99 -13.48 9.73
C VAL A 95 12.81 -12.71 10.77
N PRO A 96 13.28 -13.34 11.86
CA PRO A 96 14.10 -12.67 12.87
C PRO A 96 15.57 -12.47 12.43
N TYR A 97 15.89 -12.63 11.15
CA TYR A 97 17.23 -12.54 10.58
C TYR A 97 17.31 -11.34 9.64
N PHE A 98 18.47 -10.70 9.60
CA PHE A 98 18.76 -9.64 8.65
C PHE A 98 20.21 -9.76 8.14
N PRO A 99 20.45 -9.44 6.86
CA PRO A 99 19.43 -9.08 5.86
C PRO A 99 18.62 -10.28 5.34
N VAL A 100 17.60 -9.98 4.52
CA VAL A 100 16.83 -10.97 3.77
C VAL A 100 16.81 -10.60 2.29
N THR A 101 16.68 -11.60 1.43
CA THR A 101 16.19 -11.37 0.07
C THR A 101 14.67 -11.21 0.13
N THR A 102 14.16 -10.17 -0.50
CA THR A 102 12.74 -9.86 -0.61
C THR A 102 12.35 -9.98 -2.07
N LYS A 103 11.37 -10.83 -2.37
CA LYS A 103 10.73 -10.94 -3.69
C LYS A 103 9.29 -10.48 -3.58
N ILE A 104 8.88 -9.53 -4.41
CA ILE A 104 7.49 -9.08 -4.52
C ILE A 104 7.01 -9.41 -5.92
N TYR A 105 5.87 -10.10 -6.04
CA TYR A 105 5.34 -10.54 -7.32
C TYR A 105 3.83 -10.87 -7.22
N LEU A 106 3.20 -11.08 -8.37
CA LEU A 106 1.82 -11.57 -8.46
C LEU A 106 1.82 -13.09 -8.63
N ASP A 107 1.10 -13.83 -7.78
CA ASP A 107 0.94 -15.28 -7.96
C ASP A 107 -0.08 -15.64 -9.05
N ASN A 108 -0.20 -16.95 -9.32
CA ASN A 108 -1.13 -17.47 -10.34
C ASN A 108 -2.61 -17.20 -10.03
N GLU A 109 -2.95 -16.94 -8.77
CA GLU A 109 -4.30 -16.61 -8.31
C GLU A 109 -4.54 -15.10 -8.29
N LYS A 110 -3.60 -14.31 -8.82
CA LYS A 110 -3.59 -12.86 -8.77
C LYS A 110 -3.56 -12.28 -7.35
N ASN A 111 -2.90 -12.95 -6.42
CA ASN A 111 -2.57 -12.38 -5.12
C ASN A 111 -1.20 -11.68 -5.20
N LEU A 112 -1.11 -10.50 -4.61
CA LEU A 112 0.18 -9.83 -4.42
C LEU A 112 0.90 -10.50 -3.25
N ILE A 113 2.04 -11.12 -3.55
CA ILE A 113 2.84 -11.90 -2.61
C ILE A 113 4.17 -11.19 -2.34
N MET A 114 4.62 -11.27 -1.09
CA MET A 114 5.98 -10.99 -0.67
C MET A 114 6.61 -12.26 -0.10
N GLU A 115 7.75 -12.65 -0.63
CA GLU A 115 8.58 -13.74 -0.13
C GLU A 115 9.85 -13.18 0.49
N GLU A 116 10.18 -13.63 1.69
CA GLU A 116 11.41 -13.25 2.38
C GLU A 116 12.24 -14.50 2.68
N THR A 117 13.51 -14.47 2.28
CA THR A 117 14.45 -15.57 2.53
C THR A 117 15.70 -15.05 3.23
N PRO A 118 16.13 -15.65 4.36
CA PRO A 118 17.36 -15.27 5.04
C PRO A 118 18.55 -15.17 4.09
N PHE A 119 19.33 -14.09 4.22
CA PHE A 119 20.51 -13.88 3.39
C PHE A 119 21.80 -13.85 4.22
N PHE A 120 22.73 -14.75 3.88
CA PHE A 120 24.02 -14.91 4.56
C PHE A 120 25.16 -14.47 3.64
N PHE A 121 25.71 -13.27 3.88
CA PHE A 121 26.82 -12.75 3.07
C PHE A 121 28.10 -13.58 3.20
N ASP A 122 28.32 -14.19 4.36
CA ASP A 122 29.54 -14.90 4.74
C ASP A 122 29.51 -16.39 4.38
N ARG A 123 28.36 -16.91 3.95
CA ARG A 123 28.14 -18.34 3.67
C ARG A 123 27.33 -18.54 2.38
N PRO A 124 27.94 -18.31 1.21
CA PRO A 124 27.24 -18.44 -0.08
C PRO A 124 26.74 -19.88 -0.34
N ASP A 125 27.36 -20.87 0.30
CA ASP A 125 27.05 -22.30 0.16
C ASP A 125 26.20 -22.86 1.31
N ALA A 126 25.72 -22.01 2.22
CA ALA A 126 24.82 -22.45 3.28
C ALA A 126 23.50 -22.95 2.69
N VAL A 127 22.89 -23.96 3.33
CA VAL A 127 21.53 -24.37 3.02
C VAL A 127 20.61 -23.20 3.28
N ILE A 128 20.03 -22.66 2.21
CA ILE A 128 19.11 -21.53 2.27
C ILE A 128 17.78 -22.06 2.83
N PRO A 129 17.24 -21.45 3.90
CA PRO A 129 15.94 -21.84 4.44
C PRO A 129 14.83 -21.65 3.41
N GLU A 130 13.72 -22.38 3.58
CA GLU A 130 12.53 -22.16 2.75
C GLU A 130 12.04 -20.69 2.86
N PRO A 131 11.67 -20.06 1.73
CA PRO A 131 11.15 -18.70 1.74
C PRO A 131 9.89 -18.57 2.59
N VAL A 132 9.82 -17.53 3.41
CA VAL A 132 8.61 -17.19 4.15
C VAL A 132 7.71 -16.35 3.27
N LYS A 133 6.57 -16.93 2.86
CA LYS A 133 5.58 -16.25 2.02
C LYS A 133 4.58 -15.44 2.85
N MET A 134 4.19 -14.30 2.31
CA MET A 134 3.14 -13.44 2.86
C MET A 134 2.26 -12.92 1.73
N THR A 135 0.96 -13.15 1.86
CA THR A 135 -0.03 -12.48 1.02
C THR A 135 -0.20 -11.04 1.50
N LEU A 136 0.21 -10.09 0.66
CA LEU A 136 0.04 -8.66 0.91
C LEU A 136 -1.37 -8.21 0.57
N TRP A 137 -1.91 -8.71 -0.54
CA TRP A 137 -3.25 -8.41 -1.00
C TRP A 137 -3.80 -9.58 -1.84
N LYS A 138 -5.10 -9.82 -1.78
CA LYS A 138 -5.79 -10.83 -2.60
C LYS A 138 -6.55 -10.16 -3.72
N ASP A 139 -6.74 -10.85 -4.84
CA ASP A 139 -7.60 -10.36 -5.92
C ASP A 139 -7.12 -9.01 -6.51
N VAL A 140 -5.84 -8.94 -6.88
CA VAL A 140 -5.29 -7.84 -7.67
C VAL A 140 -5.69 -8.02 -9.13
N ASP A 141 -6.04 -6.94 -9.82
CA ASP A 141 -6.42 -6.98 -11.24
C ASP A 141 -5.21 -6.82 -12.16
N ASP A 142 -4.39 -5.81 -11.91
CA ASP A 142 -3.13 -5.49 -12.61
C ASP A 142 -2.01 -5.11 -11.62
N PHE A 143 -0.77 -5.49 -11.93
CA PHE A 143 0.42 -5.17 -11.15
C PHE A 143 1.61 -4.93 -12.08
N LYS A 144 2.20 -3.73 -12.01
CA LYS A 144 3.34 -3.36 -12.84
C LYS A 144 4.41 -2.63 -12.06
N ILE A 145 5.66 -2.89 -12.42
CA ILE A 145 6.83 -2.26 -11.84
C ILE A 145 7.57 -1.49 -12.93
N PHE A 146 7.92 -0.25 -12.60
CA PHE A 146 8.66 0.64 -13.47
C PHE A 146 9.95 1.07 -12.78
N TYR A 147 10.99 1.21 -13.58
CA TYR A 147 12.35 1.48 -13.15
C TYR A 147 12.83 2.76 -13.82
N LEU A 148 13.10 3.80 -13.04
CA LEU A 148 13.70 5.03 -13.55
C LEU A 148 15.20 4.84 -13.61
N THR A 149 15.77 4.87 -14.80
CA THR A 149 17.19 4.62 -15.00
C THR A 149 17.87 5.78 -15.71
N ASN A 150 19.16 5.95 -15.43
CA ASN A 150 20.00 6.91 -16.14
C ASN A 150 21.23 6.17 -16.69
N ASP A 151 21.38 6.23 -18.00
CA ASP A 151 22.53 5.68 -18.71
C ASP A 151 23.62 6.74 -18.83
N ARG A 152 24.68 6.62 -18.03
CA ARG A 152 25.78 7.59 -18.01
C ARG A 152 26.52 7.73 -19.34
N THR A 153 26.37 6.77 -20.25
CA THR A 153 26.99 6.84 -21.59
C THR A 153 26.20 7.70 -22.56
N LYS A 154 24.91 7.93 -22.28
CA LYS A 154 24.02 8.69 -23.15
C LYS A 154 23.84 10.09 -22.56
N ARG A 155 23.81 11.11 -23.43
CA ARG A 155 23.43 12.49 -23.04
C ARG A 155 21.92 12.63 -22.78
N LYS A 156 21.14 11.56 -22.93
CA LYS A 156 19.71 11.56 -22.63
C LYS A 156 19.51 11.52 -21.12
N GLY A 157 18.53 12.28 -20.62
CA GLY A 157 18.13 12.25 -19.22
C GLY A 157 17.54 10.90 -18.81
N SER A 158 17.04 10.82 -17.58
CA SER A 158 16.47 9.60 -17.01
C SER A 158 15.24 9.11 -17.78
N VAL A 159 15.09 7.78 -17.92
CA VAL A 159 13.99 7.14 -18.64
C VAL A 159 13.33 6.07 -17.76
N TRP A 160 12.00 6.01 -17.81
CA TRP A 160 11.24 4.93 -17.20
C TRP A 160 11.21 3.70 -18.11
N GLU A 161 11.50 2.55 -17.56
CA GLU A 161 11.50 1.27 -18.25
C GLU A 161 10.75 0.23 -17.42
N ASN A 162 10.18 -0.78 -18.08
CA ASN A 162 9.45 -1.86 -17.39
C ASN A 162 10.38 -2.98 -16.87
N ARG A 163 11.68 -2.87 -17.13
CA ARG A 163 12.68 -3.88 -16.76
C ARG A 163 14.02 -3.24 -16.45
N TYR A 164 14.72 -3.78 -15.45
CA TYR A 164 16.07 -3.39 -15.11
C TYR A 164 17.01 -4.59 -15.05
N GLU A 165 17.95 -4.64 -15.99
CA GLU A 165 19.04 -5.61 -16.03
C GLU A 165 20.38 -4.90 -15.95
N LYS A 166 21.10 -5.11 -14.85
CA LYS A 166 22.40 -4.47 -14.60
C LYS A 166 23.55 -5.15 -15.36
N SER A 167 23.44 -6.46 -15.63
CA SER A 167 24.45 -7.23 -16.36
C SER A 167 24.67 -6.69 -17.77
N LEU A 168 23.60 -6.28 -18.44
CA LEU A 168 23.61 -5.79 -19.82
C LEU A 168 24.25 -4.41 -19.97
N ASN A 169 24.19 -3.56 -18.93
CA ASN A 169 24.79 -2.23 -18.99
C ASN A 169 25.24 -1.73 -17.61
N ARG A 170 26.52 -1.91 -17.30
CA ARG A 170 27.14 -1.44 -16.05
C ARG A 170 27.10 0.08 -15.86
N ALA A 171 26.92 0.86 -16.93
CA ALA A 171 26.82 2.31 -16.87
C ALA A 171 25.39 2.81 -16.56
N LYS A 172 24.42 1.91 -16.61
CA LYS A 172 23.01 2.17 -16.26
C LYS A 172 22.85 2.18 -14.75
N VAL A 173 22.30 3.27 -14.24
CA VAL A 173 22.06 3.48 -12.81
C VAL A 173 20.56 3.54 -12.57
N LEU A 174 20.04 2.64 -11.74
CA LEU A 174 18.67 2.75 -11.23
C LEU A 174 18.59 3.91 -10.24
N ILE A 175 17.64 4.81 -10.47
CA ILE A 175 17.39 6.04 -9.69
C ILE A 175 16.16 5.88 -8.82
N ALA A 176 15.07 5.32 -9.36
CA ALA A 176 13.82 5.16 -8.64
C ALA A 176 13.09 3.90 -9.10
N VAL A 177 12.20 3.40 -8.25
CA VAL A 177 11.29 2.31 -8.56
C VAL A 177 9.87 2.77 -8.26
N ARG A 178 8.94 2.42 -9.15
CA ARG A 178 7.50 2.64 -8.99
C ARG A 178 6.76 1.32 -9.14
N MET A 179 5.83 1.04 -8.25
CA MET A 179 4.88 -0.07 -8.35
C MET A 179 3.49 0.51 -8.52
N ASP A 180 2.79 0.07 -9.56
CA ASP A 180 1.40 0.41 -9.82
C ASP A 180 0.55 -0.86 -9.61
N ILE A 181 -0.43 -0.79 -8.72
CA ILE A 181 -1.30 -1.90 -8.32
C ILE A 181 -2.76 -1.48 -8.54
N VAL A 182 -3.50 -2.24 -9.34
CA VAL A 182 -4.94 -2.05 -9.55
C VAL A 182 -5.68 -3.17 -8.84
N LEU A 183 -6.56 -2.83 -7.89
CA LEU A 183 -7.37 -3.79 -7.15
C LEU A 183 -8.64 -4.15 -7.93
N LYS A 184 -9.22 -5.35 -7.73
CA LYS A 184 -10.54 -5.70 -8.31
C LYS A 184 -11.66 -4.73 -7.91
N SER A 185 -11.51 -3.96 -6.83
CA SER A 185 -12.45 -2.90 -6.45
C SER A 185 -12.39 -1.67 -7.39
N GLY A 186 -11.43 -1.62 -8.31
CA GLY A 186 -11.13 -0.48 -9.17
C GLY A 186 -10.23 0.58 -8.51
N GLN A 187 -9.76 0.34 -7.28
CA GLN A 187 -8.85 1.26 -6.60
C GLN A 187 -7.41 1.06 -7.11
N GLU A 188 -6.72 2.16 -7.33
CA GLU A 188 -5.33 2.18 -7.79
C GLU A 188 -4.41 2.61 -6.65
N ILE A 189 -3.29 1.91 -6.50
CA ILE A 189 -2.25 2.17 -5.51
C ILE A 189 -0.93 2.30 -6.25
N THR A 190 -0.36 3.50 -6.25
CA THR A 190 0.99 3.76 -6.75
C THR A 190 1.94 3.96 -5.58
N VAL A 191 2.98 3.14 -5.52
CA VAL A 191 4.08 3.24 -4.55
C VAL A 191 5.33 3.63 -5.30
N PHE A 192 6.07 4.64 -4.84
CA PHE A 192 7.31 5.07 -5.47
C PHE A 192 8.41 5.30 -4.44
N SER A 193 9.66 5.02 -4.81
CA SER A 193 10.83 5.34 -3.98
C SER A 193 12.02 5.75 -4.83
N TYR A 194 12.76 6.75 -4.34
CA TYR A 194 14.03 7.18 -4.88
C TYR A 194 15.18 6.50 -4.15
N LEU A 195 16.11 5.91 -4.90
CA LEU A 195 17.27 5.23 -4.34
C LEU A 195 18.31 6.24 -3.86
N LYS A 196 18.69 6.10 -2.57
CA LYS A 196 19.78 6.86 -1.94
C LYS A 196 21.12 6.50 -2.59
N GLY A 197 21.49 7.26 -3.63
CA GLY A 197 22.74 7.03 -4.38
C GLY A 197 22.73 7.59 -5.81
N GLY A 198 21.56 7.92 -6.36
CA GLY A 198 21.45 8.78 -7.54
C GLY A 198 21.78 10.21 -7.14
N LYS A 199 22.82 10.82 -7.74
CA LYS A 199 23.35 12.15 -7.38
C LYS A 199 22.37 13.33 -7.57
N ASP A 200 21.10 13.10 -7.86
CA ASP A 200 20.07 14.12 -8.14
C ASP A 200 18.96 14.20 -7.07
N SER A 201 19.17 13.71 -5.84
CA SER A 201 18.21 13.89 -4.74
C SER A 201 18.21 15.32 -4.16
N LYS A 202 18.23 16.34 -5.02
CA LYS A 202 17.87 17.72 -4.66
C LYS A 202 16.55 18.07 -5.33
N GLY A 203 15.48 18.03 -4.54
CA GLY A 203 14.30 18.85 -4.75
C GLY A 203 13.23 18.29 -5.67
N VAL A 204 12.45 17.33 -5.19
CA VAL A 204 11.00 17.31 -5.47
C VAL A 204 10.28 16.98 -4.16
N SER A 205 10.10 18.01 -3.33
CA SER A 205 9.06 18.00 -2.31
C SER A 205 7.73 18.13 -3.03
N GLY A 206 7.07 17.00 -3.29
CA GLY A 206 5.69 16.97 -3.77
C GLY A 206 4.78 17.58 -2.72
N GLY A 207 4.15 18.70 -3.07
CA GLY A 207 3.02 19.23 -2.34
C GLY A 207 1.84 18.28 -2.42
N LEU A 208 1.17 18.11 -1.28
CA LEU A 208 -0.16 17.53 -1.20
C LEU A 208 -1.16 18.50 -1.89
N LEU A 209 -1.94 17.97 -2.82
CA LEU A 209 -3.27 18.49 -3.19
C LEU A 209 -4.28 17.38 -2.93
#